data_AF-A0A818UNR2-F1
#
_entry.id   AF-A0A818UNR2-F1
#
_cell.length_a   1.000
_cell.length_b   1.000
_cell.length_c   1.000
_cell.angle_alpha   90.00
_cell.angle_beta   90.00
_cell.angle_gamma   90.00
#
_symmetry.space_group_name_H-M   'P 1'
#
loop_
_entity.id
_entity.type
_entity.pdbx_description
1 polymer ?
#
loop_
_entity_poly.entity_id
_entity_poly.type
_entity_poly.pdbx_seq_one_letter_code
_entity_poly.pdbx_strand_id
1 'polypeptide(L)'
;MAVKGELIDPSFQYIKDNNILIRVDTKSQSEIDLQFSLAIVGPIAVAIDANYDSFCFYPSGVYSETSCSTILLDFSLLAAGYNTTKDNLEYYILKNQ
;
A
#
# COMPACT_ATOMS: atom_id res chain seq x y z
N MET A 1 -6.54 2.58 8.31
CA MET A 1 -7.48 1.94 7.36
C MET A 1 -6.90 0.60 6.96
N ALA A 2 -7.73 -0.44 6.85
CA ALA A 2 -7.30 -1.71 6.27
C ALA A 2 -7.79 -1.77 4.82
N VAL A 3 -6.95 -2.17 3.87
CA VAL A 3 -7.29 -2.27 2.43
C VAL A 3 -7.03 -3.69 1.94
N LYS A 4 -7.99 -4.28 1.23
CA LYS A 4 -7.86 -5.61 0.61
C LYS A 4 -6.79 -5.54 -0.48
N GLY A 5 -5.92 -6.55 -0.53
CA GLY A 5 -4.80 -6.62 -1.46
C GLY A 5 -5.21 -6.49 -2.92
N GLU A 6 -5.07 -5.27 -3.44
CA GLU A 6 -4.55 -4.92 -4.76
C GLU A 6 -3.85 -3.56 -4.58
N LEU A 7 -2.69 -3.55 -3.91
CA LEU A 7 -1.87 -2.34 -3.80
C LEU A 7 -0.83 -2.33 -4.92
N ILE A 8 -1.12 -1.57 -5.97
CA ILE A 8 -0.17 -1.34 -7.06
C ILE A 8 0.44 0.04 -6.85
N ASP A 9 1.48 0.09 -6.02
CA ASP A 9 2.75 0.74 -6.32
C ASP A 9 3.70 0.62 -5.11
N PRO A 10 4.40 -0.52 -4.93
CA PRO A 10 5.43 -0.64 -3.91
C PRO A 10 6.79 -0.05 -4.37
N SER A 11 6.80 0.90 -5.32
CA SER A 11 8.00 1.46 -5.99
C SER A 11 8.87 2.35 -5.08
N PHE A 12 9.22 1.85 -3.90
CA PHE A 12 10.16 2.51 -2.99
C PHE A 12 11.05 1.47 -2.30
N GLN A 13 12.09 1.02 -3.00
CA GLN A 13 13.28 0.51 -2.31
C GLN A 13 14.16 1.69 -1.88
N TYR A 14 14.45 1.79 -0.59
CA TYR A 14 15.31 2.82 -0.02
C TYR A 14 16.74 2.27 0.14
N ILE A 15 17.68 2.75 -0.68
CA ILE A 15 19.11 2.52 -0.42
C ILE A 15 19.54 3.51 0.66
N LYS A 16 19.88 3.02 1.86
CA LYS A 16 20.40 3.84 2.94
C LYS A 16 21.91 4.04 2.76
N ASP A 17 22.29 5.03 1.96
CA ASP A 17 23.64 5.59 1.95
C ASP A 17 23.58 7.13 2.10
N ASN A 18 24.15 7.63 3.20
CA ASN A 18 24.53 9.03 3.43
C ASN A 18 23.55 10.12 2.94
N ASN A 19 22.30 10.08 3.41
CA ASN A 19 21.29 11.15 3.27
C ASN A 19 20.83 11.49 1.84
N ILE A 20 21.00 10.58 0.87
CA ILE A 20 20.45 10.74 -0.48
C ILE A 20 19.41 9.65 -0.72
N LEU A 21 18.16 10.06 -0.99
CA LEU A 21 17.09 9.18 -1.42
C LEU A 21 17.19 9.01 -2.94
N ILE A 22 17.71 7.87 -3.39
CA ILE A 22 17.79 7.52 -4.82
C ILE A 22 16.56 6.71 -5.21
N ARG A 23 15.83 7.16 -6.22
CA ARG A 23 14.64 6.49 -6.77
C ARG A 23 15.08 5.31 -7.64
N VAL A 24 14.69 4.08 -7.28
CA VAL A 24 14.90 2.88 -8.11
C VAL A 24 13.54 2.27 -8.42
N ASP A 25 13.10 2.40 -9.68
CA ASP A 25 11.91 1.75 -10.20
C ASP A 25 12.18 0.25 -10.33
N THR A 26 11.62 -0.56 -9.44
CA THR A 26 11.69 -2.02 -9.57
C THR A 26 10.62 -2.49 -10.56
N LYS A 27 11.03 -3.20 -11.61
CA LYS A 27 10.17 -3.74 -12.67
C LYS A 27 9.08 -4.73 -12.19
N SER A 28 9.10 -5.15 -10.93
CA SER A 28 8.13 -6.08 -10.34
C SER A 28 7.32 -5.35 -9.27
N GLN A 29 6.03 -5.14 -9.55
CA GLN A 29 5.04 -4.49 -8.68
C GLN A 29 4.23 -5.58 -7.94
N SER A 30 4.91 -6.51 -7.28
CA SER A 30 4.23 -7.64 -6.63
C SER A 30 3.89 -7.32 -5.17
N GLU A 31 2.72 -7.75 -4.74
CA GLU A 31 2.32 -7.72 -3.32
C GLU A 31 3.29 -8.47 -2.40
N ILE A 32 3.93 -9.54 -2.92
CA ILE A 32 4.94 -10.30 -2.18
C ILE A 32 6.16 -9.44 -1.86
N ASP A 33 6.60 -8.62 -2.81
CA ASP A 33 7.75 -7.72 -2.63
C ASP A 33 7.42 -6.62 -1.61
N LEU A 34 6.17 -6.14 -1.59
CA LEU A 34 5.69 -5.19 -0.58
C LEU A 34 5.66 -5.81 0.82
N GLN A 35 5.09 -7.01 0.97
CA GLN A 35 5.07 -7.72 2.25
C GLN A 35 6.48 -7.98 2.79
N PHE A 36 7.39 -8.42 1.92
CA PHE A 36 8.80 -8.62 2.27
C PHE A 36 9.47 -7.32 2.72
N SER A 37 9.23 -6.22 1.99
CA SER A 37 9.78 -4.90 2.33
C SER A 37 9.23 -4.36 3.65
N LEU A 38 7.93 -4.53 3.91
CA LEU A 38 7.31 -4.17 5.19
C LEU A 38 7.93 -4.95 6.36
N ALA A 39 8.27 -6.22 6.16
CA ALA A 39 8.86 -7.07 7.19
C ALA A 39 10.32 -6.74 7.50
N ILE A 40 11.12 -6.33 6.50
CA ILE A 40 12.57 -6.13 6.66
C ILE A 40 12.95 -4.67 6.86
N VAL A 41 12.30 -3.76 6.14
CA VAL A 41 12.62 -2.32 6.14
C VAL A 41 11.75 -1.58 7.16
N GLY A 42 10.48 -1.95 7.27
CA GLY A 42 9.47 -1.23 8.06
C GLY A 42 8.48 -0.47 7.18
N PRO A 43 7.85 0.61 7.67
CA PRO A 43 6.78 1.28 6.94
C PRO A 43 7.20 1.81 5.57
N ILE A 44 6.38 1.56 4.53
CA ILE A 44 6.65 1.90 3.13
C ILE A 44 5.58 2.88 2.64
N ALA A 45 5.99 3.93 1.93
CA ALA A 45 5.06 4.83 1.26
C ALA A 45 4.38 4.09 0.09
N VAL A 46 3.07 4.26 -0.09
CA VAL A 46 2.30 3.62 -1.17
C VAL A 46 1.34 4.63 -1.78
N ALA A 47 0.99 4.43 -3.04
CA ALA A 47 -0.05 5.21 -3.71
C ALA A 47 -1.28 4.32 -3.99
N ILE A 48 -2.47 4.92 -3.93
CA ILE A 48 -3.76 4.27 -4.20
C ILE A 48 -4.63 5.19 -5.05
N ASP A 49 -5.67 4.62 -5.66
CA ASP A 49 -6.79 5.36 -6.22
C ASP A 49 -7.85 5.59 -5.12
N ALA A 50 -8.03 6.84 -4.74
CA ALA A 50 -8.95 7.28 -3.70
C ALA A 50 -10.11 8.14 -4.25
N ASN A 51 -10.36 8.13 -5.57
CA ASN A 51 -11.38 8.95 -6.24
C ASN A 51 -12.83 8.51 -6.00
N TYR A 52 -13.09 7.71 -4.97
CA TYR A 52 -14.39 7.13 -4.72
C TYR A 52 -15.00 7.66 -3.43
N ASP A 53 -16.29 8.00 -3.48
CA ASP A 53 -17.06 8.35 -2.27
C ASP A 53 -17.00 7.21 -1.22
N SER A 54 -16.90 5.96 -1.67
CA SER A 54 -16.72 4.78 -0.82
C SER A 54 -15.46 4.88 0.05
N PHE A 55 -14.41 5.53 -0.45
CA PHE A 55 -13.18 5.80 0.27
C PHE A 55 -13.35 6.97 1.25
N CYS A 56 -13.89 8.10 0.78
CA CYS A 56 -14.08 9.31 1.57
C CYS A 56 -14.94 9.09 2.82
N PHE A 57 -15.98 8.26 2.70
CA PHE A 57 -16.91 7.94 3.79
C PHE A 57 -16.66 6.57 4.41
N TYR A 58 -15.49 5.96 4.18
CA TYR A 58 -15.15 4.66 4.70
C TYR A 58 -15.16 4.67 6.25
N PRO A 59 -15.99 3.83 6.91
CA PRO A 59 -16.15 3.90 8.35
C PRO A 59 -15.19 2.98 9.11
N SER A 60 -15.07 1.71 8.70
CA SER A 60 -14.24 0.67 9.33
C SER A 60 -14.30 -0.65 8.53
N GLY A 61 -13.51 -1.66 8.93
CA GLY A 61 -13.49 -3.00 8.31
C GLY A 61 -12.25 -3.23 7.46
N VAL A 62 -12.39 -3.93 6.33
CA VAL A 62 -11.39 -4.00 5.25
C VAL A 62 -12.00 -3.31 4.03
N TYR A 63 -11.39 -2.22 3.58
CA TYR A 63 -11.80 -1.48 2.40
C TYR A 63 -11.48 -2.28 1.13
N SER A 64 -12.40 -2.28 0.18
CA SER A 64 -12.24 -2.88 -1.13
C SER A 64 -13.16 -2.15 -2.10
N GLU A 65 -12.62 -1.71 -3.23
CA GLU A 65 -13.38 -1.05 -4.28
C GLU A 65 -13.16 -1.79 -5.60
N THR A 66 -14.24 -2.25 -6.22
CA THR A 66 -14.17 -3.06 -7.44
C THR A 66 -13.75 -2.26 -8.66
N SER A 67 -13.96 -0.94 -8.63
CA SER A 67 -13.58 -0.04 -9.72
C SER A 67 -12.19 0.55 -9.56
N CYS A 68 -11.48 0.26 -8.47
CA CYS A 68 -10.17 0.83 -8.14
C CYS A 68 -9.19 0.70 -9.31
N SER A 69 -8.56 1.81 -9.71
CA SER A 69 -7.53 1.78 -10.73
C SER A 69 -6.19 1.32 -10.17
N THR A 70 -5.51 0.46 -10.92
CA THR A 70 -4.13 0.05 -10.63
C THR A 70 -3.07 0.94 -11.28
N ILE A 71 -3.50 1.98 -12.01
CA ILE A 71 -2.63 2.86 -12.79
C ILE A 71 -2.90 4.34 -12.47
N LEU A 72 -4.16 4.71 -12.26
CA LEU A 72 -4.57 6.08 -11.94
C LEU A 72 -4.56 6.29 -10.44
N LEU A 73 -3.36 6.38 -9.87
CA LEU A 73 -3.15 6.60 -8.44
C LEU A 73 -3.10 8.10 -8.14
N ASP A 74 -3.84 8.56 -7.15
CA ASP A 74 -4.03 9.99 -6.84
C ASP A 74 -3.82 10.33 -5.37
N PHE A 75 -3.67 9.32 -4.51
CA PHE A 75 -3.53 9.51 -3.08
C PHE A 75 -2.39 8.67 -2.50
N SER A 76 -1.58 9.29 -1.64
CA SER A 76 -0.43 8.64 -1.01
C SER A 76 -0.68 8.35 0.46
N LEU A 77 -0.32 7.14 0.87
CA LEU A 77 -0.49 6.62 2.23
C LEU A 77 0.81 5.98 2.71
N LEU A 78 0.85 5.66 4.01
CA LEU A 78 1.93 4.85 4.57
C LEU A 78 1.41 3.44 4.88
N ALA A 79 1.94 2.43 4.19
CA ALA A 79 1.74 1.04 4.56
C ALA A 79 2.62 0.73 5.79
N ALA A 80 1.99 0.32 6.88
CA ALA A 80 2.65 0.04 8.15
C ALA A 80 2.73 -1.46 8.46
N GLY A 81 2.01 -2.29 7.71
CA GLY A 81 2.01 -3.74 7.87
C GLY A 81 0.93 -4.43 7.04
N TYR A 82 0.85 -5.74 7.17
CA TYR A 82 -0.14 -6.59 6.53
C TYR A 82 -0.63 -7.65 7.54
N ASN A 83 -1.85 -8.14 7.35
CA ASN A 83 -2.43 -9.17 8.20
C ASN A 83 -3.57 -9.91 7.47
N THR A 84 -4.13 -10.92 8.12
CA THR A 84 -5.23 -11.72 7.59
C THR A 84 -6.39 -11.70 8.59
N THR A 85 -7.62 -11.55 8.10
CA THR A 85 -8.82 -11.68 8.94
C THR A 85 -9.06 -13.15 9.33
N LYS A 86 -9.97 -13.38 10.28
CA LYS A 86 -10.37 -14.75 10.67
C LYS A 86 -11.00 -15.54 9.51
N ASP A 87 -11.57 -14.82 8.54
CA ASP A 87 -12.23 -15.40 7.36
C ASP A 87 -11.24 -15.54 6.17
N ASN A 88 -9.93 -15.49 6.45
CA ASN A 88 -8.85 -15.60 5.47
C ASN A 88 -8.78 -14.48 4.42
N LEU A 89 -9.24 -13.27 4.78
CA LEU A 89 -9.08 -12.10 3.92
C LEU A 89 -7.76 -11.37 4.25
N GLU A 90 -6.86 -11.29 3.27
CA GLU A 90 -5.60 -10.55 3.40
C GLU A 90 -5.81 -9.04 3.22
N TYR A 91 -5.14 -8.25 4.05
CA TYR A 91 -5.24 -6.79 4.01
C TYR A 91 -3.96 -6.10 4.47
N TYR A 92 -3.78 -4.87 3.99
CA TYR A 92 -2.73 -3.96 4.41
C TYR A 92 -3.24 -2.97 5.43
N ILE A 93 -2.42 -2.67 6.44
CA ILE A 93 -2.68 -1.64 7.44
C ILE A 93 -2.06 -0.34 6.94
N LEU A 94 -2.91 0.59 6.53
CA LEU A 94 -2.52 1.90 6.01
C LEU A 94 -2.78 3.00 7.04
N LYS A 95 -1.80 3.89 7.16
CA LYS A 95 -1.91 5.13 7.93
C LYS A 95 -2.18 6.29 6.96
N ASN A 96 -3.31 6.95 7.19
CA ASN A 96 -3.61 8.24 6.56
C ASN A 96 -2.86 9.36 7.31
N GLN A 97 -2.53 10.43 6.58
CA GLN A 97 -1.93 11.64 7.19
C GLN A 97 -2.97 12.39 8.02
#